data_AF-A0A6H9UZT8-F1
#
_entry.id   AF-A0A6H9UZT8-F1
#
_cell.length_a   1.000
_cell.length_b   1.000
_cell.length_c   1.000
_cell.angle_alpha   90.00
_cell.angle_beta   90.00
_cell.angle_gamma   90.00
#
_symmetry.space_group_name_H-M   'P 1'
#
loop_
_entity.id
_entity.type
_entity.pdbx_description
1 polymer ?
#
loop_
_entity_poly.entity_id
_entity_poly.type
_entity_poly.pdbx_seq_one_letter_code
_entity_poly.pdbx_strand_id
1 'polypeptide(L)'
;MHRRDNGQPIRDAMREAGLSIERLAEKTKEADPLGYGISRSAIGHMVSTGPSGRNPFEDRSCDLVARALGKPIDDLFSATAPT
;
A
#
# COMPACT_ATOMS: atom_id res chain seq x y z
N MET A 1 8.03 -5.99 -4.09
CA MET A 1 6.85 -5.74 -4.96
C MET A 1 6.89 -4.37 -5.62
N HIS A 2 6.06 -4.13 -6.64
CA HIS A 2 5.85 -2.81 -7.26
C HIS A 2 4.36 -2.45 -7.39
N ARG A 3 4.05 -1.15 -7.37
CA ARG A 3 2.68 -0.66 -7.59
C ARG A 3 2.20 -0.95 -9.02
N ARG A 4 0.96 -1.41 -9.17
CA ARG A 4 0.27 -1.55 -10.46
C ARG A 4 -0.27 -0.20 -10.94
N ASP A 5 -0.26 0.04 -12.25
CA ASP A 5 -0.88 1.20 -12.91
C ASP A 5 -0.61 2.54 -12.20
N ASN A 6 0.65 2.80 -11.82
CA ASN A 6 1.06 3.99 -11.06
C ASN A 6 0.24 4.23 -9.77
N GLY A 7 -0.08 3.15 -9.05
CA GLY A 7 -0.79 3.17 -7.78
C GLY A 7 -2.30 3.35 -7.92
N GLN A 8 -2.87 3.25 -9.12
CA GLN A 8 -4.31 3.41 -9.34
C GLN A 8 -5.16 2.41 -8.53
N PRO A 9 -4.85 1.11 -8.47
CA PRO A 9 -5.67 0.14 -7.72
C PRO A 9 -5.68 0.44 -6.22
N ILE A 10 -4.55 0.92 -5.68
CA ILE A 10 -4.43 1.31 -4.27
C ILE A 10 -5.29 2.53 -3.98
N ARG A 11 -5.27 3.54 -4.87
CA ARG A 11 -6.13 4.73 -4.73
C ARG A 11 -7.62 4.38 -4.83
N ASP A 12 -7.98 3.48 -5.72
CA ASP A 12 -9.36 3.02 -5.88
C ASP A 12 -9.84 2.31 -4.61
N ALA A 13 -9.06 1.34 -4.11
CA ALA A 13 -9.36 0.65 -2.86
C ALA A 13 -9.44 1.61 -1.66
N MET A 14 -8.58 2.63 -1.60
CA MET A 14 -8.67 3.67 -0.58
C MET A 14 -9.96 4.48 -0.68
N ARG A 15 -10.39 4.83 -1.90
CA ARG A 15 -11.63 5.56 -2.14
C ARG A 15 -12.85 4.71 -1.77
N GLU A 16 -12.87 3.44 -2.17
CA GLU A 16 -13.92 2.49 -1.80
C GLU A 16 -14.03 2.33 -0.27
N ALA A 17 -12.89 2.24 0.41
CA ALA A 17 -12.83 2.12 1.86
C ALA A 17 -13.05 3.45 2.61
N GLY A 18 -13.17 4.58 1.90
CA GLY A 18 -13.29 5.91 2.49
C GLY A 18 -12.07 6.33 3.32
N LEU A 19 -10.87 5.82 3.00
CA LEU A 19 -9.65 6.03 3.78
C LEU A 19 -8.77 7.13 3.16
N SER A 20 -8.32 8.05 4.00
CA SER A 20 -7.19 8.94 3.69
C SER A 20 -5.86 8.22 3.93
N ILE A 21 -4.75 8.81 3.45
CA ILE A 21 -3.39 8.30 3.73
C ILE A 21 -3.13 8.16 5.24
N GLU A 22 -3.63 9.12 6.02
CA GLU A 22 -3.47 9.14 7.48
C GLU A 22 -4.25 8.00 8.12
N ARG A 23 -5.52 7.82 7.74
CA ARG A 23 -6.36 6.72 8.25
C ARG A 23 -5.85 5.36 7.82
N LEU A 24 -5.29 5.25 6.62
CA LEU A 24 -4.65 4.02 6.16
C LEU A 24 -3.40 3.73 7.00
N ALA A 25 -2.57 4.72 7.32
CA ALA A 25 -1.42 4.54 8.20
C ALA A 25 -1.83 3.99 9.58
N GLU A 26 -2.87 4.58 10.19
CA GLU A 26 -3.41 4.11 11.45
C GLU A 26 -3.92 2.65 11.33
N LYS A 27 -4.72 2.34 10.31
CA LYS A 27 -5.20 0.98 10.08
C LYS A 27 -4.07 -0.03 9.86
N THR A 28 -3.00 0.34 9.17
CA THR A 28 -1.85 -0.55 8.99
C THR A 28 -1.16 -0.85 10.32
N LYS A 29 -1.19 0.10 11.26
CA LYS A 29 -0.67 -0.10 12.62
C LYS A 29 -1.56 -1.02 13.44
N GLU A 30 -2.88 -0.92 13.29
CA GLU A 30 -3.84 -1.83 13.93
C GLU A 30 -3.74 -3.26 13.36
N ALA A 31 -3.46 -3.40 12.05
CA ALA A 31 -3.28 -4.69 11.39
C ALA A 31 -1.89 -5.31 11.63
N ASP A 32 -0.91 -4.52 12.06
CA ASP A 32 0.46 -4.96 12.33
C ASP A 32 0.57 -5.53 13.75
N PRO A 33 0.87 -6.83 13.90
CA PRO A 33 0.95 -7.47 15.22
C PRO A 33 2.11 -6.93 16.08
N LEU A 34 3.08 -6.26 15.46
CA LEU A 34 4.21 -5.63 16.15
C LEU A 34 3.93 -4.15 16.48
N GLY A 35 2.80 -3.59 16.04
CA GLY A 35 2.38 -2.21 16.29
C GLY A 35 3.23 -1.13 15.59
N TYR A 36 4.05 -1.48 14.60
CA TYR A 36 4.84 -0.50 13.84
C TYR A 36 4.00 0.17 12.74
N GLY A 37 3.22 -0.62 12.01
CA GLY A 37 2.44 -0.15 10.86
C GLY A 37 3.33 0.44 9.76
N ILE A 38 2.73 1.32 8.93
CA ILE A 38 3.42 1.99 7.83
C ILE A 38 3.27 3.50 7.96
N SER A 39 4.38 4.21 7.80
CA SER A 39 4.42 5.67 7.80
C SER A 39 3.58 6.28 6.66
N ARG A 40 2.91 7.40 6.96
CA ARG A 40 2.14 8.20 5.97
C ARG A 40 2.92 8.47 4.68
N SER A 41 4.20 8.82 4.79
CA SER A 41 5.05 9.09 3.61
C SER A 41 5.24 7.85 2.74
N ALA A 42 5.42 6.66 3.33
CA ALA A 42 5.58 5.41 2.59
C ALA A 42 4.29 5.05 1.83
N ILE A 43 3.13 5.21 2.47
CA ILE A 43 1.82 5.09 1.80
C ILE A 43 1.71 6.12 0.67
N GLY A 44 2.11 7.37 0.91
CA GLY A 44 2.16 8.42 -0.10
C GLY A 44 2.96 8.03 -1.35
N HIS A 45 4.09 7.35 -1.17
CA HIS A 45 4.87 6.82 -2.30
C HIS A 45 4.16 5.66 -3.03
N MET A 46 3.43 4.81 -2.31
CA MET A 46 2.66 3.70 -2.91
C MET A 46 1.50 4.21 -3.78
N VAL A 47 0.83 5.28 -3.35
CA VAL A 47 -0.31 5.87 -4.07
C VAL A 47 0.09 6.96 -5.05
N SER A 48 1.38 7.27 -5.18
CA SER A 48 1.87 8.36 -6.04
C SER A 48 1.64 8.04 -7.52
N THR A 49 1.10 9.01 -8.26
CA THR A 49 0.85 8.96 -9.71
C THR A 49 2.09 9.15 -10.57
N GLY A 50 3.16 9.73 -10.00
CA GLY A 50 4.33 10.19 -10.75
C GLY A 50 5.59 9.34 -10.54
N PRO A 51 6.73 9.75 -11.14
CA PRO A 51 8.02 9.07 -10.99
C PRO A 51 8.55 9.10 -9.54
N SER A 52 7.99 9.96 -8.69
CA SER A 52 8.31 10.06 -7.26
C SER A 52 7.80 8.89 -6.42
N GLY A 53 6.97 8.00 -6.98
CA GLY A 53 6.60 6.79 -6.28
C GLY A 53 7.77 5.81 -6.23
N ARG A 54 8.22 5.51 -5.02
CA ARG A 54 9.40 4.67 -4.73
C ARG A 54 9.08 3.21 -5.10
N ASN A 55 9.95 2.53 -5.83
CA ASN A 55 9.92 1.07 -6.00
C ASN A 55 11.37 0.57 -5.84
N PRO A 56 11.60 -0.69 -5.41
CA PRO A 56 10.60 -1.66 -4.93
C PRO A 56 10.10 -1.35 -3.50
N PHE A 57 8.93 -1.89 -3.16
CA PHE A 57 8.40 -1.92 -1.79
C PHE A 57 8.68 -3.28 -1.15
N GLU A 58 8.93 -3.26 0.17
CA GLU A 58 9.02 -4.47 0.99
C GLU A 58 7.68 -5.22 1.01
N ASP A 59 7.73 -6.54 0.85
CA ASP A 59 6.55 -7.41 0.81
C ASP A 59 5.67 -7.28 2.05
N ARG A 60 6.28 -7.15 3.24
CA ARG A 60 5.57 -6.88 4.50
C ARG A 60 4.73 -5.60 4.43
N SER A 61 5.28 -4.55 3.85
CA SER A 61 4.57 -3.27 3.75
C SER A 61 3.38 -3.39 2.79
N CYS A 62 3.54 -4.09 1.68
CA CYS A 62 2.44 -4.37 0.76
C CYS A 62 1.33 -5.23 1.41
N ASP A 63 1.71 -6.24 2.20
CA ASP A 63 0.75 -7.07 2.95
C ASP A 63 -0.08 -6.26 3.94
N LEU A 64 0.56 -5.41 4.74
CA LEU A 64 -0.16 -4.57 5.71
C LEU A 64 -1.13 -3.60 5.03
N VAL A 65 -0.76 -3.00 3.89
CA VAL A 65 -1.66 -2.15 3.12
C VAL A 65 -2.83 -2.94 2.56
N ALA A 66 -2.58 -4.11 1.97
CA ALA A 66 -3.62 -4.98 1.43
C ALA A 66 -4.62 -5.40 2.51
N ARG A 67 -4.12 -5.79 3.69
CA ARG A 67 -4.93 -6.15 4.86
C ARG A 67 -5.72 -4.97 5.40
N ALA A 68 -5.12 -3.79 5.49
CA ALA A 68 -5.80 -2.57 5.95
C ALA A 68 -6.94 -2.14 5.01
N LEU A 69 -6.77 -2.36 3.70
CA LEU A 69 -7.76 -2.11 2.66
C LEU A 69 -8.76 -3.26 2.47
N GLY A 70 -8.51 -4.43 3.05
CA GLY A 70 -9.35 -5.61 2.89
C GLY A 70 -9.35 -6.15 1.46
N LYS A 71 -8.25 -5.95 0.71
CA LYS A 71 -8.10 -6.40 -0.68
C LYS A 71 -6.97 -7.44 -0.77
N PRO A 72 -7.03 -8.37 -1.72
CA PRO A 72 -5.90 -9.27 -1.97
C PRO A 72 -4.69 -8.45 -2.45
N ILE A 73 -3.50 -8.88 -2.04
CA ILE A 73 -2.25 -8.18 -2.35
C ILE A 73 -1.98 -8.11 -3.85
N ASP A 74 -2.36 -9.15 -4.60
CA ASP A 74 -2.19 -9.21 -6.04
C ASP A 74 -3.05 -8.18 -6.77
N ASP A 75 -4.26 -7.85 -6.29
CA ASP A 75 -5.06 -6.78 -6.90
C ASP A 75 -4.38 -5.41 -6.82
N LEU A 76 -3.56 -5.19 -5.80
CA LEU A 76 -2.97 -3.89 -5.49
C LEU A 76 -1.53 -3.75 -5.99
N PHE A 77 -0.75 -4.83 -5.91
CA PHE A 77 0.67 -4.85 -6.18
C PHE A 77 1.02 -5.99 -7.12
N SER A 78 2.03 -5.78 -7.96
CA SER A 78 2.63 -6.86 -8.73
C SER A 78 3.86 -7.39 -8.01
N ALA A 79 3.96 -8.71 -7.94
CA ALA A 79 5.21 -9.37 -7.63
C ALA A 79 6.25 -8.95 -8.68
N THR A 80 7.43 -8.55 -8.21
CA THR A 80 8.59 -8.44 -9.10
C THR A 80 9.04 -9.86 -9.36
N ALA A 81 8.81 -10.40 -10.56
CA ALA A 81 9.38 -11.70 -10.92
C ALA A 81 10.92 -11.63 -10.74
N PRO A 82 11.56 -12.65 -10.15
CA PRO A 82 13.01 -12.71 -10.17
C PRO A 82 13.46 -12.83 -11.62
N THR A 83 14.26 -11.88 -12.09
CA THR A 83 14.94 -11.92 -13.39
C THR A 83 16.08 -12.94 -13.36
#